data_AF-A0A0C2G847-F1
#
_entry.id   AF-A0A0C2G847-F1
#
_cell.length_a   1.000
_cell.length_b   1.000
_cell.length_c   1.000
_cell.angle_alpha   90.00
_cell.angle_beta   90.00
_cell.angle_gamma   90.00
#
_symmetry.space_group_name_H-M   'P 1'
#
loop_
_entity.id
_entity.type
_entity.pdbx_description
1 polymer ?
#
loop_
_entity_poly.entity_id
_entity_poly.type
_entity_poly.pdbx_seq_one_letter_code
_entity_poly.pdbx_strand_id
1 'polypeptide(L)'
;MVDFILHIPKLDRWKHELSSLISSGAFNSNRNILFLAQLLNGDRKNLERAASAVIGEWWHLMPFYTFVENATVAYNELGPIAQECRELFDNLEQCGDAEFDPFLSILCMKDISVLQNLISNPWLSVHLIDTLLHTDSEYASLSALVEIRDFLLMDYASGLIENSCLWEIGADYLLQCGSEGRLRLENHIEAMYLEDEAMAENLMRICVEQELDDSKACIVNTMTYRYLREGEWSAALSWALRGGRGPALDTAVKRIVWHADKSELATLSLLDHLADYVAELESPSLAFLFNYYRFHRSLGLGDVRSAAPILVSLISSTNVPQSFHKILFGYLMLILADAPQVQIPPENLHELVSFFRQYSIDNADNVEDSSEDTVRSLKHLLLTRLADAEMASVCVQ
;
A
#
# COMPACT_ATOMS: atom_id res chain seq x y z
N MET A 1 -39.33 2.75 22.57
CA MET A 1 -39.89 4.09 22.83
C MET A 1 -41.38 4.05 23.23
N VAL A 2 -42.20 3.22 22.60
CA VAL A 2 -43.66 3.10 22.89
C VAL A 2 -43.96 2.58 24.31
N ASP A 3 -43.17 1.63 24.84
CA ASP A 3 -43.40 1.10 26.20
C ASP A 3 -43.04 2.11 27.31
N PHE A 4 -42.03 2.96 27.12
CA PHE A 4 -41.60 3.93 28.14
C PHE A 4 -42.67 5.01 28.39
N ILE A 5 -43.39 5.42 27.34
CA ILE A 5 -44.47 6.41 27.41
C ILE A 5 -45.65 5.89 28.27
N LEU A 6 -45.89 4.57 28.31
CA LEU A 6 -46.95 3.95 29.13
C LEU A 6 -46.62 3.91 30.63
N HIS A 7 -45.35 4.11 31.01
CA HIS A 7 -44.89 4.05 32.40
C HIS A 7 -44.81 5.41 33.10
N ILE A 8 -44.73 6.52 32.35
CA ILE A 8 -44.71 7.88 32.90
C ILE A 8 -45.90 8.15 33.83
N PRO A 9 -47.16 7.83 33.46
CA PRO A 9 -48.31 8.08 34.35
C PRO A 9 -48.30 7.22 35.61
N LYS A 10 -47.64 6.05 35.59
CA LYS A 10 -47.50 5.18 36.76
C LYS A 10 -46.49 5.76 37.75
N LEU A 11 -45.40 6.35 37.24
CA LEU A 11 -44.38 7.00 38.06
C LEU A 11 -44.95 8.25 38.73
N ASP A 12 -45.68 9.09 37.99
CA ASP A 12 -46.31 10.29 38.54
C ASP A 12 -47.31 9.94 39.64
N ARG A 13 -48.13 8.91 39.41
CA ARG A 13 -49.05 8.39 40.42
C ARG A 13 -48.30 7.88 41.66
N TRP A 14 -47.22 7.13 41.47
CA TRP A 14 -46.41 6.64 42.59
C TRP A 14 -45.77 7.78 43.40
N LYS A 15 -45.22 8.82 42.73
CA LYS A 15 -44.68 10.01 43.40
C LYS A 15 -45.77 10.74 44.21
N HIS A 16 -46.97 10.86 43.64
CA HIS A 16 -48.11 11.48 44.32
C HIS A 16 -48.57 10.68 45.56
N GLU A 17 -48.68 9.36 45.44
CA GLU A 17 -49.03 8.46 46.54
C GLU A 17 -47.97 8.52 47.65
N LEU A 18 -46.68 8.48 47.29
CA LEU A 18 -45.58 8.60 48.24
C LEU A 18 -45.60 9.94 49.00
N SER A 19 -45.79 11.04 48.27
CA SER A 19 -45.95 12.39 48.87
C SER A 19 -47.14 12.47 49.83
N SER A 20 -48.27 11.85 49.49
CA SER A 20 -49.46 11.77 50.34
C SER A 20 -49.18 10.98 51.63
N LEU A 21 -48.53 9.83 51.51
CA LEU A 21 -48.15 9.00 52.66
C LEU A 21 -47.16 9.70 53.60
N ILE A 22 -46.18 10.42 53.05
CA ILE A 22 -45.25 11.23 53.84
C ILE A 22 -46.00 12.34 54.59
N SER A 23 -46.89 13.06 53.90
CA SER A 23 -47.67 14.16 54.50
C SER A 23 -48.67 13.70 55.55
N SER A 24 -49.23 12.49 55.39
CA SER A 24 -50.11 11.86 56.40
C SER A 24 -49.36 11.35 57.63
N GLY A 25 -48.01 11.38 57.61
CA GLY A 25 -47.19 10.88 58.71
C GLY A 25 -47.14 9.35 58.82
N ALA A 26 -47.50 8.63 57.76
CA ALA A 26 -47.58 7.16 57.75
C ALA A 26 -46.26 6.47 58.14
N PHE A 27 -45.11 7.13 57.89
CA PHE A 27 -43.77 6.59 58.16
C PHE A 27 -43.14 7.08 59.47
N ASN A 28 -43.84 7.89 60.27
CA ASN A 28 -43.29 8.51 61.48
C ASN A 28 -42.83 7.50 62.55
N SER A 29 -43.36 6.27 62.51
CA SER A 29 -42.98 5.19 63.42
C SER A 29 -41.54 4.70 63.23
N ASN A 30 -40.95 4.87 62.04
CA ASN A 30 -39.58 4.43 61.76
C ASN A 30 -38.80 5.51 60.98
N ARG A 31 -37.82 6.12 61.65
CA ARG A 31 -36.99 7.20 61.08
C ARG A 31 -36.21 6.78 59.83
N ASN A 32 -35.80 5.51 59.72
CA ASN A 32 -35.06 5.01 58.56
C ASN A 32 -35.98 4.87 57.34
N ILE A 33 -37.21 4.38 57.54
CA ILE A 33 -38.20 4.28 56.46
C ILE A 33 -38.65 5.67 56.03
N LEU A 34 -38.87 6.59 56.98
CA LEU A 34 -39.17 7.98 56.66
C LEU A 34 -38.04 8.63 55.86
N PHE A 35 -36.78 8.41 56.23
CA PHE A 35 -35.63 8.90 55.49
C PHE A 35 -35.59 8.36 54.05
N LEU A 36 -35.77 7.05 53.86
CA LEU A 36 -35.80 6.45 52.52
C LEU A 36 -36.98 6.95 51.68
N ALA A 37 -38.16 7.12 52.29
CA ALA A 37 -39.34 7.67 51.63
C ALA A 37 -39.11 9.13 51.19
N GLN A 38 -38.50 9.95 52.05
CA GLN A 38 -38.14 11.35 51.74
C GLN A 38 -37.07 11.42 50.63
N LEU A 39 -36.10 10.51 50.65
CA LEU A 39 -35.06 10.41 49.62
C LEU A 39 -35.67 10.04 48.24
N LEU A 40 -36.56 9.04 48.22
CA LEU A 40 -37.30 8.63 47.01
C LEU A 40 -38.26 9.70 46.48
N ASN A 41 -38.68 10.62 47.35
CA ASN A 41 -39.53 11.76 46.99
C ASN A 41 -38.72 13.00 46.54
N GLY A 42 -37.39 12.89 46.43
CA GLY A 42 -36.53 13.99 45.96
C GLY A 42 -36.22 15.06 47.03
N ASP A 43 -36.27 14.73 48.32
CA ASP A 43 -35.93 15.73 49.35
C ASP A 43 -34.44 16.09 49.31
N ARG A 44 -34.15 17.30 48.79
CA ARG A 44 -32.80 17.83 48.56
C ARG A 44 -31.87 17.71 49.76
N LYS A 45 -32.33 18.00 50.98
CA LYS A 45 -31.48 17.92 52.18
C LYS A 45 -31.05 16.50 52.51
N ASN A 46 -31.96 15.55 52.29
CA ASN A 46 -31.69 14.13 52.50
C ASN A 46 -30.82 13.57 51.36
N LEU A 47 -30.98 14.08 50.14
CA LEU A 47 -30.10 13.79 49.00
C LEU A 47 -28.67 14.24 49.27
N GLU A 48 -28.45 15.49 49.71
CA GLU A 48 -27.13 16.03 50.08
C GLU A 48 -26.45 15.18 51.16
N ARG A 49 -27.23 14.79 52.19
CA ARG A 49 -26.75 13.94 53.27
C ARG A 49 -26.43 12.51 52.82
N ALA A 50 -27.22 11.96 51.90
CA ALA A 50 -26.99 10.62 51.36
C ALA A 50 -25.80 10.60 50.40
N ALA A 51 -25.68 11.64 49.57
CA ALA A 51 -24.59 11.83 48.64
C ALA A 51 -23.25 11.86 49.39
N SER A 52 -23.12 12.74 50.38
CA SER A 52 -21.89 12.85 51.18
C SER A 52 -21.52 11.59 51.98
N ALA A 53 -22.47 10.72 52.30
CA ALA A 53 -22.26 9.59 53.21
C ALA A 53 -22.06 8.23 52.51
N VAL A 54 -22.55 8.06 51.28
CA VAL A 54 -22.69 6.73 50.64
C VAL A 54 -21.92 6.62 49.33
N ILE A 55 -21.81 7.71 48.57
CA ILE A 55 -21.18 7.68 47.24
C ILE A 55 -19.77 8.27 47.32
N GLY A 56 -18.83 7.64 46.61
CA GLY A 56 -17.44 8.12 46.53
C GLY A 56 -17.18 9.12 45.41
N GLU A 57 -18.11 9.24 44.45
CA GLU A 57 -17.98 10.08 43.26
C GLU A 57 -19.32 10.74 42.93
N TRP A 58 -19.31 11.99 42.45
CA TRP A 58 -20.53 12.77 42.23
C TRP A 58 -21.45 12.16 41.16
N TRP A 59 -20.89 11.57 40.09
CA TRP A 59 -21.69 11.02 38.98
C TRP A 59 -22.50 9.78 39.37
N HIS A 60 -22.18 9.11 40.48
CA HIS A 60 -23.01 8.01 41.01
C HIS A 60 -24.39 8.51 41.47
N LEU A 61 -24.53 9.81 41.75
CA LEU A 61 -25.82 10.42 42.10
C LEU A 61 -26.74 10.58 40.89
N MET A 62 -26.19 10.76 39.70
CA MET A 62 -26.92 11.16 38.48
C MET A 62 -28.15 10.28 38.17
N PRO A 63 -28.05 8.93 38.13
CA PRO A 63 -29.21 8.10 37.78
C PRO A 63 -30.34 8.23 38.80
N PHE A 64 -29.98 8.29 40.09
CA PHE A 64 -30.95 8.40 41.18
C PHE A 64 -31.59 9.79 41.21
N TYR A 65 -30.77 10.85 41.12
CA TYR A 65 -31.22 12.24 41.11
C TYR A 65 -32.14 12.53 39.92
N THR A 66 -31.75 12.05 38.73
CA THR A 66 -32.60 12.14 37.53
C THR A 66 -33.94 11.42 37.75
N PHE A 67 -33.96 10.23 38.35
CA PHE A 67 -35.19 9.51 38.63
C PHE A 67 -36.13 10.28 39.59
N VAL A 68 -35.60 10.82 40.68
CA VAL A 68 -36.41 11.50 41.71
C VAL A 68 -36.84 12.92 41.30
N GLU A 69 -36.01 13.66 40.56
CA GLU A 69 -36.35 15.00 40.06
C GLU A 69 -37.16 14.94 38.77
N ASN A 70 -36.58 14.40 37.68
CA ASN A 70 -37.21 14.34 36.37
C ASN A 70 -36.79 13.10 35.57
N ALA A 71 -37.56 12.02 35.70
CA ALA A 71 -37.27 10.75 35.03
C ALA A 71 -37.48 10.78 33.51
N THR A 72 -38.01 11.89 32.97
CA THR A 72 -38.26 12.10 31.53
C THR A 72 -37.30 13.11 30.92
N VAL A 73 -36.22 13.47 31.63
CA VAL A 73 -35.23 14.44 31.14
C VAL A 73 -34.71 14.03 29.76
N ALA A 74 -34.66 15.01 28.86
CA ALA A 74 -34.04 14.82 27.55
C ALA A 74 -32.51 14.98 27.65
N TYR A 75 -31.78 14.44 26.67
CA TYR A 75 -30.32 14.46 26.72
C TYR A 75 -29.71 15.87 26.82
N ASN A 76 -30.30 16.85 26.13
CA ASN A 76 -29.91 18.27 26.15
C ASN A 76 -30.13 18.96 27.50
N GLU A 77 -30.90 18.35 28.41
CA GLU A 77 -31.19 18.85 29.74
C GLU A 77 -30.32 18.17 30.83
N LEU A 78 -29.47 17.20 30.46
CA LEU A 78 -28.59 16.50 31.40
C LEU A 78 -27.43 17.36 31.92
N GLY A 79 -26.95 18.34 31.13
CA GLY A 79 -25.86 19.22 31.54
C GLY A 79 -26.15 19.98 32.85
N PRO A 80 -27.28 20.71 32.94
CA PRO A 80 -27.71 21.33 34.20
C PRO A 80 -27.84 20.33 35.36
N ILE A 81 -28.42 19.15 35.12
CA ILE A 81 -28.56 18.11 36.15
C ILE A 81 -27.19 17.63 36.65
N ALA A 82 -26.21 17.49 35.76
CA ALA A 82 -24.84 17.11 36.11
C ALA A 82 -24.16 18.16 36.99
N GLN A 83 -24.35 19.44 36.68
CA GLN A 83 -23.86 20.54 37.52
C GLN A 83 -24.50 20.52 38.90
N GLU A 84 -25.82 20.33 38.98
CA GLU A 84 -26.52 20.22 40.27
C GLU A 84 -26.01 19.02 41.08
N CYS A 85 -25.83 17.84 40.47
CA CYS A 85 -25.28 16.67 41.16
C CYS A 85 -23.87 16.92 41.68
N ARG A 86 -23.04 17.63 40.92
CA ARG A 86 -21.69 18.03 41.34
C ARG A 86 -21.76 19.00 42.51
N GLU A 87 -22.59 20.04 42.46
CA GLU A 87 -22.78 20.99 43.56
C GLU A 87 -23.28 20.32 44.86
N LEU A 88 -24.18 19.34 44.73
CA LEU A 88 -24.70 18.57 45.87
C LEU A 88 -23.59 17.71 46.52
N PHE A 89 -22.57 17.33 45.75
CA PHE A 89 -21.44 16.52 46.18
C PHE A 89 -20.24 17.35 46.68
N ASP A 90 -19.97 18.52 46.08
CA ASP A 90 -18.82 19.42 46.34
C ASP A 90 -18.79 20.06 47.74
N ASN A 91 -19.78 19.76 48.59
CA ASN A 91 -19.75 20.12 50.02
C ASN A 91 -18.81 19.22 50.85
N LEU A 92 -18.05 18.32 50.22
CA LEU A 92 -16.95 17.56 50.82
C LEU A 92 -15.63 18.31 50.59
N GLU A 93 -14.96 18.68 51.68
CA GLU A 93 -13.71 19.43 51.66
C GLU A 93 -12.64 18.79 50.75
N GLN A 94 -12.19 19.58 49.77
CA GLN A 94 -10.92 19.48 49.02
C GLN A 94 -10.67 18.22 48.17
N CYS A 95 -10.74 18.38 46.85
CA CYS A 95 -9.75 17.79 45.97
C CYS A 95 -9.06 18.92 45.19
N GLY A 96 -7.73 18.97 45.29
CA GLY A 96 -6.90 20.03 44.73
C GLY A 96 -6.92 20.06 43.21
N ASP A 97 -6.73 21.27 42.69
CA ASP A 97 -6.72 21.66 41.28
C ASP A 97 -7.97 21.27 40.47
N ALA A 98 -8.34 22.15 39.54
CA ALA A 98 -9.42 21.93 38.59
C ALA A 98 -9.01 20.85 37.58
N GLU A 99 -8.87 19.61 38.05
CA GLU A 99 -8.64 18.44 37.24
C GLU A 99 -9.85 18.30 36.31
N PHE A 100 -9.56 18.24 35.01
CA PHE A 100 -10.57 18.14 33.96
C PHE A 100 -11.53 16.97 34.28
N ASP A 101 -12.82 17.27 34.39
CA ASP A 101 -13.86 16.28 34.70
C ASP A 101 -14.48 15.75 33.39
N PRO A 102 -14.10 14.55 32.92
CA PRO A 102 -14.58 14.02 31.65
C PRO A 102 -16.09 13.82 31.63
N PHE A 103 -16.71 13.44 32.76
CA PHE A 103 -18.15 13.15 32.81
C PHE A 103 -18.98 14.42 32.75
N LEU A 104 -18.56 15.47 33.46
CA LEU A 104 -19.24 16.75 33.41
C LEU A 104 -19.12 17.37 32.01
N SER A 105 -17.93 17.31 31.42
CA SER A 105 -17.68 17.87 30.09
C SER A 105 -18.46 17.14 28.99
N ILE A 106 -18.58 15.80 29.06
CA ILE A 106 -19.42 15.01 28.16
C ILE A 106 -20.90 15.39 28.29
N LEU A 107 -21.42 15.49 29.52
CA LEU A 107 -22.85 15.75 29.76
C LEU A 107 -23.25 17.22 29.50
N CYS A 108 -22.31 18.15 29.68
CA CYS A 108 -22.52 19.55 29.36
C CYS A 108 -22.38 19.85 27.87
N MET A 109 -21.95 18.87 27.04
CA MET A 109 -21.94 18.91 25.56
C MET A 109 -21.39 20.21 24.97
N LYS A 110 -20.46 20.88 25.65
CA LYS A 110 -19.94 22.18 25.21
C LYS A 110 -18.43 22.25 25.19
N ASP A 111 -17.75 21.21 25.66
CA ASP A 111 -16.31 21.25 25.81
C ASP A 111 -15.60 20.16 25.01
N ILE A 112 -15.02 20.60 23.88
CA ILE A 112 -14.19 19.80 22.98
C ILE A 112 -12.86 19.41 23.67
N SER A 113 -12.52 19.99 24.83
CA SER A 113 -11.35 19.60 25.62
C SER A 113 -11.35 18.13 26.03
N VAL A 114 -12.52 17.46 26.11
CA VAL A 114 -12.61 16.00 26.30
C VAL A 114 -11.88 15.26 25.20
N LEU A 115 -12.01 15.72 23.96
CA LEU A 115 -11.37 15.11 22.80
C LEU A 115 -9.85 15.28 22.86
N GLN A 116 -9.35 16.36 23.46
CA GLN A 116 -7.91 16.56 23.68
C GLN A 116 -7.32 15.55 24.68
N ASN A 117 -8.10 15.09 25.66
CA ASN A 117 -7.64 14.10 26.64
C ASN A 117 -7.78 12.64 26.15
N LEU A 118 -8.57 12.40 25.11
CA LEU A 118 -8.79 11.06 24.55
C LEU A 118 -7.63 10.55 23.68
N ILE A 119 -6.67 11.42 23.33
CA ILE A 119 -5.47 11.14 22.49
C ILE A 119 -4.69 9.89 22.96
N SER A 120 -4.81 9.52 24.24
CA SER A 120 -4.22 8.30 24.80
C SER A 120 -4.61 7.01 24.06
N ASN A 121 -5.75 6.99 23.37
CA ASN A 121 -6.15 5.91 22.47
C ASN A 121 -6.46 6.47 21.07
N PRO A 122 -5.55 6.34 20.09
CA PRO A 122 -5.72 6.88 18.76
C PRO A 122 -6.96 6.36 18.03
N TRP A 123 -7.26 5.06 18.14
CA TRP A 123 -8.45 4.46 17.54
C TRP A 123 -9.74 5.09 18.10
N LEU A 124 -9.85 5.18 19.43
CA LEU A 124 -11.03 5.76 20.08
C LEU A 124 -11.19 7.24 19.71
N SER A 125 -10.09 7.99 19.72
CA SER A 125 -10.11 9.42 19.43
C SER A 125 -10.61 9.71 18.02
N VAL A 126 -10.01 9.05 17.03
CA VAL A 126 -10.37 9.21 15.61
C VAL A 126 -11.83 8.87 15.39
N HIS A 127 -12.28 7.70 15.84
CA HIS A 127 -13.63 7.22 15.55
C HIS A 127 -14.72 7.94 16.35
N LEU A 128 -14.40 8.43 17.55
CA LEU A 128 -15.32 9.29 18.30
C LEU A 128 -15.53 10.62 17.58
N ILE A 129 -14.44 11.27 17.13
CA ILE A 129 -14.54 12.51 16.36
C ILE A 129 -15.30 12.27 15.06
N ASP A 130 -15.03 11.16 14.38
CA ASP A 130 -15.78 10.77 13.18
C ASP A 130 -17.29 10.66 13.47
N THR A 131 -17.65 10.00 14.58
CA THR A 131 -19.06 9.87 14.98
C THR A 131 -19.68 11.24 15.30
N LEU A 132 -18.95 12.13 15.96
CA LEU A 132 -19.42 13.48 16.28
C LEU A 132 -19.64 14.32 15.02
N LEU A 133 -18.78 14.19 14.01
CA LEU A 133 -18.91 14.90 12.74
C LEU A 133 -20.06 14.37 11.86
N HIS A 134 -20.36 13.07 11.93
CA HIS A 134 -21.38 12.42 11.10
C HIS A 134 -22.77 12.33 11.76
N THR A 135 -22.91 12.79 12.99
CA THR A 135 -24.22 12.94 13.65
C THR A 135 -24.79 14.33 13.38
N ASP A 136 -26.12 14.49 13.38
CA ASP A 136 -26.82 15.79 13.30
C ASP A 136 -26.63 16.64 14.59
N SER A 137 -25.39 16.71 15.07
CA SER A 137 -24.99 17.45 16.26
C SER A 137 -24.44 18.83 15.88
N GLU A 138 -24.35 19.72 16.85
CA GLU A 138 -23.72 21.05 16.69
C GLU A 138 -22.22 20.99 16.31
N TYR A 139 -21.63 19.79 16.39
CA TYR A 139 -20.22 19.53 16.05
C TYR A 139 -19.99 19.28 14.56
N ALA A 140 -21.03 18.92 13.79
CA ALA A 140 -20.90 18.53 12.38
C ALA A 140 -20.29 19.62 11.47
N SER A 141 -20.40 20.89 11.85
CA SER A 141 -19.89 22.03 11.08
C SER A 141 -18.64 22.69 11.68
N LEU A 142 -18.03 22.09 12.69
CA LEU A 142 -16.93 22.72 13.42
C LEU A 142 -15.59 22.42 12.74
N SER A 143 -15.04 23.42 12.03
CA SER A 143 -13.81 23.25 11.23
C SER A 143 -12.62 22.73 12.03
N ALA A 144 -12.46 23.18 13.29
CA ALA A 144 -11.38 22.70 14.15
C ALA A 144 -11.47 21.19 14.45
N LEU A 145 -12.67 20.60 14.48
CA LEU A 145 -12.80 19.15 14.65
C LEU A 145 -12.39 18.37 13.40
N VAL A 146 -12.64 18.91 12.22
CA VAL A 146 -12.18 18.32 10.95
C VAL A 146 -10.64 18.33 10.89
N GLU A 147 -10.01 19.44 11.27
CA GLU A 147 -8.54 19.53 11.30
C GLU A 147 -7.92 18.55 12.32
N ILE A 148 -8.50 18.46 13.53
CA ILE A 148 -8.05 17.51 14.56
C ILE A 148 -8.27 16.08 14.09
N ARG A 149 -9.39 15.79 13.43
CA ARG A 149 -9.70 14.47 12.86
C ARG A 149 -8.63 14.05 11.87
N ASP A 150 -8.31 14.89 10.88
CA ASP A 150 -7.35 14.54 9.84
C ASP A 150 -5.95 14.32 10.41
N PHE A 151 -5.53 15.16 11.37
CA PHE A 151 -4.28 14.97 12.10
C PHE A 151 -4.23 13.60 12.80
N LEU A 152 -5.23 13.28 13.61
CA LEU A 152 -5.28 12.02 14.35
C LEU A 152 -5.43 10.81 13.43
N LEU A 153 -6.18 10.95 12.34
CA LEU A 153 -6.41 9.89 11.37
C LEU A 153 -5.11 9.54 10.63
N MET A 154 -4.32 10.54 10.23
CA MET A 154 -3.02 10.29 9.59
C MET A 154 -2.02 9.59 10.51
N ASP A 155 -1.98 9.98 11.79
CA ASP A 155 -1.11 9.34 12.79
C ASP A 155 -1.56 7.91 13.09
N TYR A 156 -2.86 7.70 13.27
CA TYR A 156 -3.42 6.37 13.48
C TYR A 156 -3.19 5.46 12.27
N ALA A 157 -3.43 5.97 11.05
CA ALA A 157 -3.22 5.25 9.81
C ALA A 157 -1.75 4.87 9.60
N SER A 158 -0.82 5.76 9.94
CA SER A 158 0.62 5.45 9.92
C SER A 158 0.95 4.29 10.87
N GLY A 159 0.41 4.31 12.08
CA GLY A 159 0.59 3.20 13.04
C GLY A 159 -0.05 1.89 12.57
N LEU A 160 -1.12 1.94 11.77
CA LEU A 160 -1.70 0.75 11.14
C LEU A 160 -0.81 0.18 10.05
N ILE A 161 -0.17 1.03 9.22
CA ILE A 161 0.72 0.57 8.15
C ILE A 161 1.98 -0.08 8.72
N GLU A 162 2.52 0.46 9.81
CA GLU A 162 3.64 -0.16 10.53
C GLU A 162 3.31 -1.58 11.05
N ASN A 163 2.02 -1.90 11.21
CA ASN A 163 1.56 -3.25 11.51
C ASN A 163 1.18 -3.98 10.21
N SER A 164 2.01 -4.92 9.75
CA SER A 164 1.88 -5.52 8.41
C SER A 164 0.55 -6.22 8.10
N CYS A 165 -0.30 -6.52 9.08
CA CYS A 165 -1.63 -7.10 8.82
C CYS A 165 -2.73 -6.06 8.53
N LEU A 166 -2.49 -4.77 8.78
CA LEU A 166 -3.52 -3.71 8.73
C LEU A 166 -3.17 -2.58 7.76
N TRP A 167 -2.13 -2.75 6.94
CA TRP A 167 -1.65 -1.71 6.04
C TRP A 167 -2.70 -1.26 5.02
N GLU A 168 -3.57 -2.16 4.54
CA GLU A 168 -4.64 -1.81 3.59
C GLU A 168 -5.61 -0.78 4.20
N ILE A 169 -6.01 -1.02 5.45
CA ILE A 169 -6.89 -0.11 6.20
C ILE A 169 -6.19 1.23 6.46
N GLY A 170 -4.89 1.18 6.81
CA GLY A 170 -4.09 2.38 6.99
C GLY A 170 -3.96 3.20 5.70
N ALA A 171 -3.73 2.54 4.56
CA ALA A 171 -3.67 3.20 3.26
C ALA A 171 -5.00 3.88 2.91
N ASP A 172 -6.13 3.19 3.08
CA ASP A 172 -7.46 3.75 2.84
C ASP A 172 -7.71 5.01 3.70
N TYR A 173 -7.32 4.99 4.97
CA TYR A 173 -7.44 6.16 5.84
C TYR A 173 -6.56 7.32 5.39
N LEU A 174 -5.32 7.07 4.96
CA LEU A 174 -4.47 8.13 4.42
C LEU A 174 -5.05 8.74 3.13
N LEU A 175 -5.63 7.93 2.25
CA LEU A 175 -6.25 8.43 1.02
C LEU A 175 -7.44 9.35 1.30
N GLN A 176 -8.18 9.14 2.40
CA GLN A 176 -9.25 10.05 2.82
C GLN A 176 -8.75 11.42 3.28
N CYS A 177 -7.49 11.52 3.74
CA CYS A 177 -6.87 12.77 4.19
C CYS A 177 -6.32 13.65 3.05
N GLY A 178 -6.66 13.35 1.79
CA GLY A 178 -6.32 14.19 0.64
C GLY A 178 -4.84 14.18 0.27
N SER A 179 -4.27 15.36 -0.04
CA SER A 179 -2.88 15.45 -0.55
C SER A 179 -1.83 15.09 0.50
N GLU A 180 -2.02 15.51 1.75
CA GLU A 180 -1.05 15.24 2.83
C GLU A 180 -1.01 13.74 3.15
N GLY A 181 -2.18 13.11 3.22
CA GLY A 181 -2.26 11.66 3.42
C GLY A 181 -1.63 10.86 2.27
N ARG A 182 -1.83 11.29 1.01
CA ARG A 182 -1.14 10.67 -0.15
C ARG A 182 0.38 10.77 -0.04
N LEU A 183 0.92 11.93 0.29
CA LEU A 183 2.37 12.10 0.49
C LEU A 183 2.88 11.20 1.62
N ARG A 184 2.11 11.07 2.70
CA ARG A 184 2.48 10.18 3.81
C ARG A 184 2.43 8.71 3.42
N LEU A 185 1.47 8.31 2.59
CA LEU A 185 1.36 6.97 2.04
C LEU A 185 2.56 6.63 1.14
N GLU A 186 2.99 7.54 0.27
CA GLU A 186 4.18 7.35 -0.57
C GLU A 186 5.42 7.04 0.28
N ASN A 187 5.67 7.85 1.32
CA ASN A 187 6.79 7.62 2.25
C ASN A 187 6.73 6.26 2.93
N HIS A 188 5.52 5.80 3.31
CA HIS A 188 5.34 4.48 3.89
C HIS A 188 5.60 3.36 2.87
N ILE A 189 5.10 3.49 1.64
CA ILE A 189 5.33 2.50 0.58
C ILE A 189 6.82 2.32 0.30
N GLU A 190 7.58 3.41 0.28
CA GLU A 190 9.04 3.36 0.07
C GLU A 190 9.80 2.67 1.21
N ALA A 191 9.31 2.78 2.44
CA ALA A 191 9.93 2.17 3.62
C ALA A 191 9.46 0.73 3.90
N MET A 192 8.34 0.32 3.29
CA MET A 192 7.66 -0.92 3.62
C MET A 192 8.37 -2.15 3.04
N TYR A 193 8.39 -3.23 3.83
CA TYR A 193 8.85 -4.53 3.37
C TYR A 193 7.75 -5.26 2.62
N LEU A 194 7.99 -5.61 1.35
CA LEU A 194 7.06 -6.39 0.54
C LEU A 194 7.18 -7.88 0.86
N GLU A 195 6.22 -8.40 1.61
CA GLU A 195 6.23 -9.80 2.09
C GLU A 195 5.94 -10.80 0.96
N ASP A 196 4.88 -10.58 0.19
CA ASP A 196 4.43 -11.48 -0.86
C ASP A 196 4.08 -10.75 -2.18
N GLU A 197 3.74 -11.51 -3.21
CA GLU A 197 3.34 -10.95 -4.50
C GLU A 197 1.93 -10.33 -4.48
N ALA A 198 1.02 -10.81 -3.64
CA ALA A 198 -0.34 -10.28 -3.55
C ALA A 198 -0.35 -8.85 -2.98
N MET A 199 0.48 -8.60 -1.96
CA MET A 199 0.73 -7.29 -1.38
C MET A 199 1.32 -6.34 -2.41
N ALA A 200 2.32 -6.78 -3.17
CA ALA A 200 2.92 -5.97 -4.23
C ALA A 200 1.90 -5.61 -5.33
N GLU A 201 1.04 -6.55 -5.74
CA GLU A 201 -0.04 -6.31 -6.71
C GLU A 201 -1.09 -5.31 -6.16
N ASN A 202 -1.52 -5.46 -4.90
CA ASN A 202 -2.47 -4.54 -4.28
C ASN A 202 -1.89 -3.12 -4.18
N LEU A 203 -0.62 -2.99 -3.79
CA LEU A 203 0.06 -1.69 -3.73
C LEU A 203 0.25 -1.07 -5.11
N MET A 204 0.59 -1.87 -6.11
CA MET A 204 0.66 -1.40 -7.50
C MET A 204 -0.69 -0.85 -7.97
N ARG A 205 -1.80 -1.54 -7.65
CA ARG A 205 -3.15 -1.05 -7.96
C ARG A 205 -3.39 0.32 -7.33
N ILE A 206 -3.10 0.46 -6.03
CA ILE A 206 -3.26 1.73 -5.32
C ILE A 206 -2.40 2.83 -5.98
N CYS A 207 -1.14 2.55 -6.30
CA CYS A 207 -0.24 3.52 -6.94
C CYS A 207 -0.76 3.96 -8.32
N VAL A 208 -1.34 3.05 -9.10
CA VAL A 208 -1.93 3.39 -10.41
C VAL A 208 -3.21 4.21 -10.26
N GLU A 209 -4.09 3.83 -9.32
CA GLU A 209 -5.36 4.53 -9.07
C GLU A 209 -5.15 5.95 -8.52
N GLN A 210 -4.08 6.15 -7.74
CA GLN A 210 -3.77 7.41 -7.05
C GLN A 210 -2.67 8.23 -7.75
N GLU A 211 -2.18 7.77 -8.91
CA GLU A 211 -1.11 8.40 -9.70
C GLU A 211 0.21 8.60 -8.92
N LEU A 212 0.60 7.61 -8.11
CA LEU A 212 1.83 7.63 -7.29
C LEU A 212 3.01 6.99 -8.07
N ASP A 213 3.56 7.73 -9.04
CA ASP A 213 4.57 7.21 -9.98
C ASP A 213 5.89 6.79 -9.31
N ASP A 214 6.37 7.55 -8.31
CA ASP A 214 7.62 7.25 -7.62
C ASP A 214 7.50 5.97 -6.77
N SER A 215 6.39 5.84 -6.04
CA SER A 215 6.06 4.63 -5.28
C SER A 215 5.90 3.40 -6.19
N LYS A 216 5.26 3.57 -7.36
CA LYS A 216 5.17 2.51 -8.38
C LYS A 216 6.56 2.06 -8.85
N ALA A 217 7.46 3.00 -9.13
CA ALA A 217 8.83 2.69 -9.53
C ALA A 217 9.58 1.95 -8.40
N CYS A 218 9.38 2.35 -7.14
CA CYS A 218 9.97 1.68 -5.97
C CYS A 218 9.52 0.22 -5.85
N ILE A 219 8.22 -0.06 -5.97
CA ILE A 219 7.67 -1.43 -5.91
C ILE A 219 8.22 -2.27 -7.07
N VAL A 220 8.17 -1.75 -8.30
CA VAL A 220 8.69 -2.45 -9.49
C VAL A 220 10.17 -2.80 -9.32
N ASN A 221 10.99 -1.85 -8.87
CA ASN A 221 12.41 -2.07 -8.65
C ASN A 221 12.62 -3.16 -7.60
N THR A 222 11.96 -3.06 -6.44
CA THR A 222 12.10 -3.99 -5.32
C THR A 222 11.75 -5.42 -5.74
N MET A 223 10.60 -5.61 -6.41
CA MET A 223 10.14 -6.91 -6.88
C MET A 223 11.05 -7.48 -7.97
N THR A 224 11.48 -6.64 -8.92
CA THR A 224 12.43 -7.03 -9.98
C THR A 224 13.73 -7.56 -9.37
N TYR A 225 14.36 -6.80 -8.46
CA TYR A 225 15.62 -7.21 -7.84
C TYR A 225 15.47 -8.42 -6.92
N ARG A 226 14.31 -8.60 -6.27
CA ARG A 226 14.01 -9.80 -5.47
C ARG A 226 14.02 -11.05 -6.35
N TYR A 227 13.23 -11.07 -7.42
CA TYR A 227 13.18 -12.22 -8.32
C TYR A 227 14.49 -12.47 -9.07
N LEU A 228 15.24 -11.41 -9.43
CA LEU A 228 16.59 -11.57 -10.00
C LEU A 228 17.57 -12.27 -9.05
N ARG A 229 17.41 -12.10 -7.73
CA ARG A 229 18.25 -12.79 -6.73
C ARG A 229 17.83 -14.23 -6.52
N GLU A 230 16.55 -14.52 -6.68
CA GLU A 230 15.98 -15.88 -6.56
C GLU A 230 16.25 -16.72 -7.82
N GLY A 231 16.56 -16.09 -8.95
CA GLY A 231 16.78 -16.76 -10.24
C GLY A 231 15.51 -16.92 -11.07
N GLU A 232 14.40 -16.34 -10.63
CA GLU A 232 13.10 -16.42 -11.31
C GLU A 232 13.03 -15.38 -12.45
N TRP A 233 13.63 -15.69 -13.59
CA TRP A 233 13.80 -14.74 -14.71
C TRP A 233 12.49 -14.22 -15.31
N SER A 234 11.50 -15.10 -15.45
CA SER A 234 10.19 -14.73 -16.02
C SER A 234 9.46 -13.71 -15.15
N ALA A 235 9.43 -13.94 -13.83
CA ALA A 235 8.80 -13.05 -12.87
C ALA A 235 9.56 -11.71 -12.78
N ALA A 236 10.89 -11.76 -12.72
CA ALA A 236 11.73 -10.56 -12.74
C ALA A 236 11.47 -9.69 -13.98
N LEU A 237 11.42 -10.30 -15.17
CA LEU A 237 11.14 -9.58 -16.42
C LEU A 237 9.71 -9.03 -16.44
N SER A 238 8.72 -9.80 -15.99
CA SER A 238 7.33 -9.35 -15.90
C SER A 238 7.20 -8.08 -15.06
N TRP A 239 7.83 -8.07 -13.87
CA TRP A 239 7.84 -6.89 -13.00
C TRP A 239 8.58 -5.70 -13.63
N ALA A 240 9.75 -5.94 -14.22
CA ALA A 240 10.53 -4.88 -14.85
C ALA A 240 9.78 -4.19 -16.01
N LEU A 241 9.03 -4.94 -16.82
CA LEU A 241 8.25 -4.39 -17.93
C LEU A 241 7.13 -3.47 -17.45
N ARG A 242 6.54 -3.71 -16.28
CA ARG A 242 5.51 -2.82 -15.70
C ARG A 242 6.03 -1.42 -15.36
N GLY A 243 7.33 -1.29 -15.08
CA GLY A 243 8.02 -0.01 -14.88
C GLY A 243 8.37 0.70 -16.20
N GLY A 244 8.17 0.04 -17.34
CA GLY A 244 8.51 0.56 -18.66
C GLY A 244 10.01 0.72 -18.87
N ARG A 245 10.40 1.79 -19.57
CA ARG A 245 11.81 2.07 -19.86
C ARG A 245 12.52 2.61 -18.60
N GLY A 246 13.52 1.87 -18.12
CA GLY A 246 14.34 2.34 -17.02
C GLY A 246 15.48 1.39 -16.63
N PRO A 247 16.30 1.78 -15.63
CA PRO A 247 17.47 1.02 -15.21
C PRO A 247 17.17 -0.40 -14.72
N ALA A 248 15.98 -0.62 -14.13
CA ALA A 248 15.56 -1.93 -13.67
C ALA A 248 15.34 -2.91 -14.82
N LEU A 249 14.72 -2.47 -15.92
CA LEU A 249 14.56 -3.28 -17.13
C LEU A 249 15.91 -3.62 -17.74
N ASP A 250 16.79 -2.63 -17.92
CA ASP A 250 18.12 -2.85 -18.50
C ASP A 250 18.96 -3.79 -17.63
N THR A 251 18.86 -3.67 -16.30
CA THR A 251 19.55 -4.55 -15.36
C THR A 251 18.98 -5.96 -15.37
N ALA A 252 17.65 -6.12 -15.40
CA ALA A 252 16.98 -7.41 -15.51
C ALA A 252 17.39 -8.12 -16.80
N VAL A 253 17.31 -7.42 -17.94
CA VAL A 253 17.77 -7.94 -19.23
C VAL A 253 19.22 -8.39 -19.15
N LYS A 254 20.13 -7.54 -18.65
CA LYS A 254 21.55 -7.87 -18.59
C LYS A 254 21.81 -9.11 -17.73
N ARG A 255 21.12 -9.24 -16.59
CA ARG A 255 21.22 -10.40 -15.70
C ARG A 255 20.70 -11.66 -16.36
N ILE A 256 19.53 -11.60 -16.99
CA ILE A 256 18.92 -12.72 -17.71
C ILE A 256 19.86 -13.20 -18.82
N VAL A 257 20.38 -12.30 -19.65
CA VAL A 257 21.27 -12.65 -20.76
C VAL A 257 22.55 -13.35 -20.29
N TRP A 258 23.11 -12.93 -19.15
CA TRP A 258 24.41 -13.43 -18.67
C TRP A 258 24.31 -14.68 -17.80
N HIS A 259 23.18 -14.87 -17.10
CA HIS A 259 23.05 -15.91 -16.07
C HIS A 259 21.96 -16.94 -16.36
N ALA A 260 20.98 -16.66 -17.22
CA ALA A 260 19.96 -17.65 -17.55
C ALA A 260 20.55 -18.75 -18.43
N ASP A 261 20.17 -20.00 -18.15
CA ASP A 261 20.55 -21.12 -19.00
C ASP A 261 19.91 -20.98 -20.38
N LYS A 262 20.60 -21.43 -21.42
CA LYS A 262 20.16 -21.27 -22.81
C LYS A 262 18.82 -21.98 -23.08
N SER A 263 18.61 -23.13 -22.44
CA SER A 263 17.36 -23.88 -22.50
C SER A 263 16.22 -23.16 -21.77
N GLU A 264 16.52 -22.54 -20.64
CA GLU A 264 15.55 -21.80 -19.84
C GLU A 264 15.14 -20.51 -20.56
N LEU A 265 16.12 -19.80 -21.14
CA LEU A 265 15.88 -18.65 -22.01
C LEU A 265 14.91 -19.02 -23.14
N ALA A 266 15.16 -20.14 -23.86
CA ALA A 266 14.29 -20.60 -24.93
C ALA A 266 12.85 -20.93 -24.49
N THR A 267 12.61 -21.13 -23.19
CA THR A 267 11.28 -21.41 -22.61
C THR A 267 10.56 -20.19 -22.03
N LEU A 268 11.13 -18.99 -22.11
CA LEU A 268 10.50 -17.74 -21.64
C LEU A 268 9.28 -17.36 -22.52
N SER A 269 8.14 -18.02 -22.29
CA SER A 269 6.90 -17.84 -23.06
C SER A 269 6.33 -16.42 -22.98
N LEU A 270 6.67 -15.67 -21.94
CA LEU A 270 6.30 -14.26 -21.80
C LEU A 270 6.73 -13.44 -23.04
N LEU A 271 7.90 -13.74 -23.61
CA LEU A 271 8.42 -13.02 -24.78
C LEU A 271 7.62 -13.28 -26.06
N ASP A 272 6.84 -14.36 -26.15
CA ASP A 272 6.06 -14.67 -27.36
C ASP A 272 4.96 -13.66 -27.66
N HIS A 273 4.42 -13.05 -26.61
CA HIS A 273 3.33 -12.10 -26.70
C HIS A 273 3.80 -10.64 -26.66
N LEU A 274 5.12 -10.41 -26.58
CA LEU A 274 5.69 -9.08 -26.37
C LEU A 274 6.20 -8.42 -27.65
N ALA A 275 6.03 -9.01 -28.84
CA ALA A 275 6.56 -8.44 -30.08
C ALA A 275 6.11 -6.98 -30.30
N ASP A 276 4.81 -6.70 -30.11
CA ASP A 276 4.25 -5.36 -30.24
C ASP A 276 4.73 -4.45 -29.09
N TYR A 277 4.79 -4.98 -27.87
CA TYR A 277 5.27 -4.23 -26.70
C TYR A 277 6.74 -3.82 -26.80
N VAL A 278 7.59 -4.68 -27.37
CA VAL A 278 9.01 -4.36 -27.65
C VAL A 278 9.13 -3.22 -28.66
N ALA A 279 8.24 -3.18 -29.66
CA ALA A 279 8.22 -2.11 -30.65
C ALA A 279 7.76 -0.77 -30.03
N GLU A 280 6.77 -0.79 -29.14
CA GLU A 280 6.27 0.40 -28.44
C GLU A 280 7.27 0.96 -27.41
N LEU A 281 7.97 0.09 -26.68
CA LEU A 281 8.85 0.51 -25.59
C LEU A 281 10.19 1.09 -26.08
N GLU A 282 10.58 0.77 -27.33
CA GLU A 282 11.82 1.19 -27.99
C GLU A 282 13.10 0.99 -27.13
N SER A 283 13.10 0.03 -26.20
CA SER A 283 14.26 -0.26 -25.34
C SER A 283 15.32 -1.09 -26.10
N PRO A 284 16.56 -0.58 -26.24
CA PRO A 284 17.67 -1.30 -26.88
C PRO A 284 17.96 -2.66 -26.23
N SER A 285 17.97 -2.70 -24.90
CA SER A 285 18.26 -3.90 -24.13
C SER A 285 17.15 -4.94 -24.30
N LEU A 286 15.88 -4.52 -24.23
CA LEU A 286 14.76 -5.43 -24.41
C LEU A 286 14.71 -6.01 -25.83
N ALA A 287 14.93 -5.17 -26.87
CA ALA A 287 15.01 -5.63 -28.26
C ALA A 287 16.12 -6.67 -28.46
N PHE A 288 17.27 -6.45 -27.81
CA PHE A 288 18.37 -7.40 -27.82
C PHE A 288 17.99 -8.73 -27.13
N LEU A 289 17.38 -8.70 -25.94
CA LEU A 289 16.90 -9.91 -25.25
C LEU A 289 15.89 -10.68 -26.10
N PHE A 290 14.93 -9.97 -26.71
CA PHE A 290 13.90 -10.58 -27.55
C PHE A 290 14.49 -11.31 -28.77
N ASN A 291 15.46 -10.69 -29.46
CA ASN A 291 16.13 -11.34 -30.58
C ASN A 291 17.02 -12.50 -30.12
N TYR A 292 17.70 -12.36 -28.98
CA TYR A 292 18.52 -13.42 -28.39
C TYR A 292 17.68 -14.64 -27.97
N TYR A 293 16.49 -14.40 -27.41
CA TYR A 293 15.48 -15.41 -27.13
C TYR A 293 15.05 -16.16 -28.39
N ARG A 294 14.64 -15.43 -29.45
CA ARG A 294 14.20 -16.02 -30.71
C ARG A 294 15.28 -16.88 -31.36
N PHE A 295 16.54 -16.44 -31.28
CA PHE A 295 17.69 -17.20 -31.74
C PHE A 295 17.82 -18.55 -31.02
N HIS A 296 17.83 -18.55 -29.69
CA HIS A 296 17.94 -19.79 -28.90
C HIS A 296 16.74 -20.71 -29.04
N ARG A 297 15.53 -20.16 -29.17
CA ARG A 297 14.34 -20.95 -29.46
C ARG A 297 14.44 -21.65 -30.83
N SER A 298 14.89 -20.94 -31.87
CA SER A 298 15.10 -21.52 -33.20
C SER A 298 16.16 -22.62 -33.18
N LEU A 299 17.26 -22.41 -32.43
CA LEU A 299 18.28 -23.44 -32.23
C LEU A 299 17.75 -24.66 -31.47
N GLY A 300 16.95 -24.45 -30.41
CA GLY A 300 16.33 -25.54 -29.64
C GLY A 300 15.37 -26.39 -30.47
N LEU A 301 14.72 -25.79 -31.48
CA LEU A 301 13.88 -26.49 -32.47
C LEU A 301 14.69 -27.15 -33.60
N GLY A 302 16.01 -26.97 -33.64
CA GLY A 302 16.89 -27.47 -34.70
C GLY A 302 16.79 -26.70 -36.02
N ASP A 303 16.09 -25.56 -36.05
CA ASP A 303 15.94 -24.72 -37.24
C ASP A 303 17.10 -23.72 -37.34
N VAL A 304 18.23 -24.20 -37.85
CA VAL A 304 19.44 -23.40 -38.07
C VAL A 304 19.24 -22.36 -39.19
N ARG A 305 18.32 -22.60 -40.14
CA ARG A 305 18.07 -21.70 -41.26
C ARG A 305 17.40 -20.41 -40.80
N SER A 306 16.45 -20.49 -39.88
CA SER A 306 15.82 -19.31 -39.28
C SER A 306 16.70 -18.64 -38.21
N ALA A 307 17.58 -19.41 -37.55
CA ALA A 307 18.48 -18.88 -36.51
C ALA A 307 19.60 -17.99 -37.10
N ALA A 308 20.16 -18.36 -38.25
CA ALA A 308 21.27 -17.64 -38.88
C ALA A 308 20.98 -16.16 -39.17
N PRO A 309 19.88 -15.76 -39.84
CA PRO A 309 19.59 -14.34 -40.08
C PRO A 309 19.33 -13.55 -38.79
N ILE A 310 18.73 -14.16 -37.78
CA ILE A 310 18.52 -13.53 -36.46
C ILE A 310 19.87 -13.26 -35.78
N LEU A 311 20.81 -14.21 -35.86
CA LEU A 311 22.15 -14.04 -35.32
C LEU A 311 22.93 -12.93 -36.03
N VAL A 312 22.80 -12.82 -37.36
CA VAL A 312 23.41 -11.72 -38.11
C VAL A 312 22.85 -10.39 -37.66
N SER A 313 21.52 -10.26 -37.58
CA SER A 313 20.86 -9.05 -37.10
C SER A 313 21.25 -8.69 -35.66
N LEU A 314 21.45 -9.69 -34.79
CA LEU A 314 21.98 -9.49 -33.44
C LEU A 314 23.40 -8.93 -33.48
N ILE A 315 24.32 -9.54 -34.25
CA ILE A 315 25.72 -9.12 -34.32
C ILE A 315 25.85 -7.70 -34.88
N SER A 316 25.11 -7.37 -35.93
CA SER A 316 25.16 -6.06 -36.58
C SER A 316 24.45 -4.96 -35.79
N SER A 317 23.68 -5.31 -34.75
CA SER A 317 22.94 -4.34 -33.95
C SER A 317 23.88 -3.46 -33.14
N THR A 318 23.63 -2.15 -33.15
CA THR A 318 24.40 -1.15 -32.38
C THR A 318 24.32 -1.33 -30.87
N ASN A 319 23.36 -2.13 -30.40
CA ASN A 319 22.96 -2.19 -28.99
C ASN A 319 23.57 -3.39 -28.26
N VAL A 320 24.45 -4.15 -28.92
CA VAL A 320 25.12 -5.31 -28.30
C VAL A 320 26.29 -4.86 -27.43
N PRO A 321 26.36 -5.29 -26.16
CA PRO A 321 27.55 -5.06 -25.34
C PRO A 321 28.80 -5.69 -25.99
N GLN A 322 29.93 -4.98 -26.00
CA GLN A 322 31.19 -5.49 -26.58
C GLN A 322 31.60 -6.86 -26.02
N SER A 323 31.40 -7.09 -24.72
CA SER A 323 31.67 -8.38 -24.07
C SER A 323 30.83 -9.54 -24.64
N PHE A 324 29.65 -9.24 -25.18
CA PHE A 324 28.73 -10.25 -25.72
C PHE A 324 29.05 -10.63 -27.17
N HIS A 325 29.79 -9.79 -27.90
CA HIS A 325 30.23 -10.10 -29.26
C HIS A 325 31.04 -11.39 -29.32
N LYS A 326 31.91 -11.63 -28.32
CA LYS A 326 32.70 -12.88 -28.24
C LYS A 326 31.80 -14.13 -28.22
N ILE A 327 30.69 -14.07 -27.49
CA ILE A 327 29.72 -15.16 -27.37
C ILE A 327 28.99 -15.36 -28.71
N LEU A 328 28.51 -14.27 -29.33
CA LEU A 328 27.83 -14.32 -30.63
C LEU A 328 28.74 -14.83 -31.75
N PHE A 329 30.00 -14.40 -31.76
CA PHE A 329 31.02 -14.87 -32.70
C PHE A 329 31.27 -16.37 -32.55
N GLY A 330 31.30 -16.89 -31.33
CA GLY A 330 31.37 -18.33 -31.07
C GLY A 330 30.19 -19.09 -31.69
N TYR A 331 28.97 -18.59 -31.55
CA TYR A 331 27.79 -19.21 -32.20
C TYR A 331 27.85 -19.13 -33.72
N LEU A 332 28.28 -18.00 -34.28
CA LEU A 332 28.44 -17.84 -35.73
C LEU A 332 29.48 -18.83 -36.26
N MET A 333 30.60 -19.01 -35.54
CA MET A 333 31.65 -19.95 -35.90
C MET A 333 31.14 -21.39 -35.87
N LEU A 334 30.39 -21.78 -34.84
CA LEU A 334 29.74 -23.09 -34.76
C LEU A 334 28.80 -23.34 -35.93
N ILE A 335 27.90 -22.41 -36.24
CA ILE A 335 26.93 -22.54 -37.33
C ILE A 335 27.65 -22.67 -38.69
N LEU A 336 28.70 -21.88 -38.93
CA LEU A 336 29.45 -21.88 -40.18
C LEU A 336 30.35 -23.11 -40.35
N ALA A 337 30.88 -23.66 -39.25
CA ALA A 337 31.74 -24.84 -39.25
C ALA A 337 30.94 -26.15 -39.37
N ASP A 338 29.82 -26.26 -38.65
CA ASP A 338 29.09 -27.52 -38.49
C ASP A 338 28.05 -27.76 -39.60
N ALA A 339 27.63 -26.70 -40.32
CA ALA A 339 26.56 -26.80 -41.30
C ALA A 339 26.96 -26.29 -42.70
N PRO A 340 27.61 -27.13 -43.55
CA PRO A 340 27.91 -26.78 -44.94
C PRO A 340 26.68 -26.55 -45.83
N GLN A 341 25.47 -26.83 -45.33
CA GLN A 341 24.20 -26.65 -46.03
C GLN A 341 23.40 -25.41 -45.59
N VAL A 342 23.85 -24.65 -44.59
CA VAL A 342 23.18 -23.41 -44.19
C VAL A 342 23.60 -22.31 -45.16
N GLN A 343 22.78 -22.10 -46.18
CA GLN A 343 22.90 -20.96 -47.09
C GLN A 343 22.48 -19.70 -46.31
N ILE A 344 23.46 -18.99 -45.75
CA ILE A 344 23.25 -17.63 -45.28
C ILE A 344 23.05 -16.76 -46.53
N PRO A 345 22.02 -15.90 -46.57
CA PRO A 345 21.81 -14.99 -47.69
C PRO A 345 23.07 -14.16 -47.99
N PRO A 346 23.43 -13.93 -49.26
CA PRO A 346 24.63 -13.18 -49.62
C PRO A 346 24.63 -11.75 -49.04
N GLU A 347 23.45 -11.12 -48.94
CA GLU A 347 23.27 -9.81 -48.32
C GLU A 347 23.77 -9.79 -46.86
N ASN A 348 23.37 -10.80 -46.07
CA ASN A 348 23.78 -10.96 -44.67
C ASN A 348 25.28 -11.27 -44.54
N LEU A 349 25.87 -11.98 -45.52
CA LEU A 349 27.32 -12.23 -45.55
C LEU A 349 28.09 -10.94 -45.80
N HIS A 350 27.64 -10.09 -46.72
CA HIS A 350 28.26 -8.77 -46.97
C HIS A 350 28.14 -7.86 -45.74
N GLU A 351 27.00 -7.86 -45.05
CA GLU A 351 26.78 -7.11 -43.82
C GLU A 351 27.73 -7.55 -42.70
N LEU A 352 27.92 -8.85 -42.51
CA LEU A 352 28.89 -9.36 -41.53
C LEU A 352 30.31 -8.95 -41.89
N VAL A 353 30.71 -9.03 -43.16
CA VAL A 353 32.07 -8.66 -43.60
C VAL A 353 32.33 -7.17 -43.38
N SER A 354 31.36 -6.30 -43.64
CA SER A 354 31.49 -4.87 -43.36
C SER A 354 31.54 -4.59 -41.86
N PHE A 355 30.69 -5.24 -41.07
CA PHE A 355 30.69 -5.17 -39.61
C PHE A 355 32.04 -5.58 -39.02
N PHE A 356 32.58 -6.76 -39.38
CA PHE A 356 33.86 -7.24 -38.88
C PHE A 356 35.05 -6.37 -39.32
N ARG A 357 34.95 -5.67 -40.45
CA ARG A 357 35.96 -4.69 -40.87
C ARG A 357 35.93 -3.49 -39.92
N GLN A 358 34.75 -2.94 -39.66
CA GLN A 358 34.56 -1.81 -38.76
C GLN A 358 34.92 -2.16 -37.31
N TYR A 359 34.46 -3.31 -36.81
CA TYR A 359 34.76 -3.81 -35.47
C TYR A 359 36.25 -4.00 -35.19
N SER A 360 37.04 -4.43 -36.20
CA SER A 360 38.50 -4.53 -36.06
C SER A 360 39.20 -3.17 -36.01
N ILE A 361 38.63 -2.15 -36.66
CA ILE A 361 39.18 -0.79 -36.64
C ILE A 361 38.88 -0.16 -35.27
N ASP A 362 37.64 -0.27 -34.80
CA ASP A 362 37.18 0.39 -33.58
C ASP A 362 37.78 -0.20 -32.29
N ASN A 363 38.18 -1.46 -32.33
CA ASN A 363 38.76 -2.16 -31.18
C ASN A 363 40.26 -2.41 -31.28
N ALA A 364 40.97 -1.77 -32.22
CA ALA A 364 42.40 -2.00 -32.46
C ALA A 364 43.30 -1.82 -31.21
N ASP A 365 42.86 -1.01 -30.24
CA ASP A 365 43.62 -0.70 -29.01
C ASP A 365 43.17 -1.50 -27.76
N ASN A 366 42.08 -2.28 -27.82
CA ASN A 366 41.42 -2.88 -26.64
C ASN A 366 41.20 -4.41 -26.71
N VAL A 367 41.80 -5.10 -27.68
CA VAL A 367 41.51 -6.51 -27.97
C VAL A 367 42.55 -7.42 -27.31
N GLU A 368 42.08 -8.36 -26.47
CA GLU A 368 42.88 -9.52 -26.05
C GLU A 368 43.20 -10.39 -27.28
N ASP A 369 44.44 -10.87 -27.44
CA ASP A 369 44.94 -11.66 -28.59
C ASP A 369 43.94 -12.73 -29.10
N SER A 370 43.26 -13.43 -28.19
CA SER A 370 42.29 -14.50 -28.52
C SER A 370 41.04 -14.04 -29.30
N SER A 371 40.59 -12.80 -29.07
CA SER A 371 39.46 -12.21 -29.80
C SER A 371 39.83 -11.78 -31.22
N GLU A 372 41.11 -11.45 -31.45
CA GLU A 372 41.59 -11.09 -32.78
C GLU A 372 41.72 -12.33 -33.68
N ASP A 373 42.17 -13.45 -33.11
CA ASP A 373 42.25 -14.75 -33.78
C ASP A 373 40.88 -15.29 -34.22
N THR A 374 39.86 -15.16 -33.36
CA THR A 374 38.49 -15.57 -33.67
C THR A 374 37.87 -14.70 -34.77
N VAL A 375 38.08 -13.38 -34.72
CA VAL A 375 37.62 -12.47 -35.78
C VAL A 375 38.33 -12.74 -37.11
N ARG A 376 39.64 -13.03 -37.11
CA ARG A 376 40.38 -13.41 -38.33
C ARG A 376 39.87 -14.74 -38.91
N SER A 377 39.61 -15.73 -38.06
CA SER A 377 39.07 -17.03 -38.47
C SER A 377 37.67 -16.90 -39.09
N LEU A 378 36.80 -16.10 -38.46
CA LEU A 378 35.47 -15.79 -38.99
C LEU A 378 35.53 -15.05 -40.32
N LYS A 379 36.41 -14.03 -40.46
CA LYS A 379 36.62 -13.32 -41.73
C LYS A 379 37.02 -14.29 -42.84
N HIS A 380 37.96 -15.20 -42.58
CA HIS A 380 38.38 -16.17 -43.57
C HIS A 380 37.24 -17.12 -43.98
N LEU A 381 36.50 -17.65 -43.00
CA LEU A 381 35.39 -18.56 -43.24
C LEU A 381 34.24 -17.90 -44.01
N LEU A 382 33.92 -16.65 -43.69
CA LEU A 382 32.91 -15.85 -44.39
C LEU A 382 33.32 -15.58 -45.83
N LEU A 383 34.58 -15.20 -46.09
CA LEU A 383 35.09 -14.96 -47.44
C LEU A 383 35.06 -16.23 -48.30
N THR A 384 35.40 -17.38 -47.73
CA THR A 384 35.30 -18.67 -48.44
C THR A 384 33.85 -18.98 -48.81
N ARG A 385 32.90 -18.78 -47.88
CA ARG A 385 31.46 -18.99 -48.16
C ARG A 385 30.89 -18.02 -49.19
N LEU A 386 31.38 -16.78 -49.18
CA LEU A 386 30.96 -15.75 -50.14
C LEU A 386 31.48 -16.09 -51.54
N ALA A 387 32.74 -16.54 -51.66
CA ALA A 387 33.30 -17.04 -52.91
C ALA A 387 32.54 -18.28 -53.43
N ASP A 388 32.18 -19.23 -52.55
CA ASP A 388 31.38 -20.40 -52.92
C ASP A 388 29.97 -20.01 -53.39
N ALA A 389 29.34 -19.03 -52.75
CA ALA A 389 28.01 -18.52 -53.13
C ALA A 389 28.03 -17.78 -54.48
N GLU A 390 29.05 -16.96 -54.73
CA GLU A 390 29.24 -16.25 -56.00
C GLU A 390 29.50 -17.25 -57.15
N MET A 391 30.36 -18.25 -56.92
CA MET A 391 30.65 -19.32 -57.90
C MET A 391 29.42 -20.18 -58.19
N ALA A 392 28.58 -20.47 -57.19
CA ALA A 392 27.31 -21.16 -57.40
C ALA A 392 26.30 -20.33 -58.21
N SER A 393 26.30 -19.00 -58.08
CA SER A 393 25.44 -18.11 -58.89
C SER A 393 25.86 -18.06 -60.37
N VAL A 394 27.17 -18.16 -60.64
CA VAL A 394 27.77 -18.15 -61.99
C VAL A 394 27.54 -19.47 -62.72
N CYS A 395 27.36 -20.59 -62.02
CA CYS A 395 27.04 -21.89 -62.63
C CYS A 395 25.55 -22.13 -62.92
N VAL A 396 24.65 -21.22 -62.51
CA VAL A 396 23.19 -21.33 -62.70
C VAL A 396 22.66 -20.37 -63.79
N GLN A 397 23.50 -19.48 -64.32
CA GLN A 397 23.26 -18.73 -65.56
C GLN A 397 23.75 -19.50 -66.78
#